data_AF-A0A194Q4S1-F1
#
_entry.id   AF-A0A194Q4S1-F1
#
_cell.length_a   1.000
_cell.length_b   1.000
_cell.length_c   1.000
_cell.angle_alpha   90.00
_cell.angle_beta   90.00
_cell.angle_gamma   90.00
#
_symmetry.space_group_name_H-M   'P 1'
#
loop_
_entity.id
_entity.type
_entity.pdbx_description
1 polymer ?
#
loop_
_entity_poly.entity_id
_entity_poly.type
_entity_poly.pdbx_seq_one_letter_code
_entity_poly.pdbx_strand_id
1 'polypeptide(L)'
;MFPVFLFTGFLCVLFYTAVDILYYILTSHVCNHFTLLSFDLQYLTDGSLLRDIVIRHQYLLKLSEDLEDIFTAPNFFNVLVGSLEICALGFTLTFGGGIQILGVMLFLTSVLLQMYMMCLFGETLMRKSASVGKMAYFCNWHTMDKSSKKTILLIITRSNKEKYLTAYKFSIISYKCFTKSSQYSFKREDGEI
;
A
#
# COMPACT_ATOMS: atom_id res chain seq x y z
N MET A 1 -31.01 8.53 26.07
CA MET A 1 -29.84 9.23 25.51
C MET A 1 -28.61 8.32 25.43
N PHE A 2 -28.18 7.69 26.53
CA PHE A 2 -27.07 6.71 26.58
C PHE A 2 -27.14 5.56 25.54
N PRO A 3 -28.28 4.86 25.32
CA PRO A 3 -28.34 3.78 24.33
C PRO A 3 -28.22 4.27 22.87
N VAL A 4 -28.58 5.53 22.59
CA VAL A 4 -28.45 6.10 21.25
C VAL A 4 -26.98 6.34 20.92
N PHE A 5 -26.19 6.88 21.86
CA PHE A 5 -24.75 7.09 21.66
C PHE A 5 -23.98 5.78 21.45
N LEU A 6 -24.31 4.74 22.21
CA LEU A 6 -23.69 3.42 22.05
C LEU A 6 -24.00 2.81 20.67
N PHE A 7 -25.25 2.92 20.23
CA PHE A 7 -25.67 2.43 18.91
C PHE A 7 -24.97 3.20 17.79
N THR A 8 -24.90 4.53 17.88
CA THR A 8 -24.19 5.35 16.89
C THR A 8 -22.70 5.02 16.83
N GLY A 9 -22.03 4.86 17.97
CA GLY A 9 -20.60 4.50 18.00
C GLY A 9 -20.33 3.14 17.36
N PHE A 10 -21.15 2.14 17.65
CA PHE A 10 -21.03 0.81 17.04
C PHE A 10 -21.20 0.85 15.51
N LEU A 11 -22.18 1.59 15.00
CA LEU A 11 -22.37 1.76 13.56
C LEU A 11 -21.18 2.45 12.89
N CYS A 12 -20.59 3.47 13.53
CA CYS A 12 -19.40 4.14 13.01
C CYS A 12 -18.21 3.18 12.90
N VAL A 13 -17.96 2.37 13.94
CA VAL A 13 -16.87 1.38 13.93
C VAL A 13 -17.07 0.32 12.85
N LEU A 14 -18.31 -0.17 12.67
CA LEU A 14 -18.61 -1.13 11.61
C LEU A 14 -18.37 -0.53 10.22
N PHE A 15 -18.78 0.71 9.99
CA PHE A 15 -18.55 1.39 8.71
C PHE A 15 -17.05 1.57 8.45
N TYR A 16 -16.30 2.03 9.46
CA TYR A 16 -14.86 2.24 9.35
C TYR A 16 -14.11 0.95 9.02
N THR A 17 -14.37 -0.11 9.80
CA THR A 17 -13.75 -1.43 9.59
C THR A 17 -14.15 -2.04 8.23
N ALA A 18 -15.37 -1.81 7.75
CA ALA A 18 -15.78 -2.27 6.42
C ALA A 18 -14.98 -1.57 5.30
N VAL A 19 -14.72 -0.27 5.43
CA VAL A 19 -13.89 0.48 4.47
C VAL A 19 -12.45 -0.04 4.47
N ASP A 20 -11.87 -0.30 5.64
CA ASP A 20 -10.52 -0.88 5.75
C ASP A 20 -10.44 -2.27 5.11
N ILE A 21 -11.41 -3.14 5.40
CA ILE A 21 -11.48 -4.49 4.82
C ILE A 21 -11.59 -4.40 3.29
N LEU A 22 -12.43 -3.51 2.78
CA LEU A 22 -12.57 -3.31 1.34
C LEU A 22 -11.24 -2.86 0.70
N TYR A 23 -10.52 -1.93 1.35
CA TYR A 23 -9.19 -1.50 0.91
C TYR A 23 -8.20 -2.66 0.84
N TYR A 24 -8.13 -3.49 1.89
CA TYR A 24 -7.21 -4.65 1.94
C TYR A 24 -7.53 -5.68 0.87
N ILE A 25 -8.81 -6.01 0.67
CA ILE A 25 -9.25 -6.98 -0.33
C ILE A 25 -8.90 -6.49 -1.74
N LEU A 26 -9.25 -5.24 -2.07
CA LEU A 26 -9.00 -4.70 -3.40
C LEU A 26 -7.51 -4.61 -3.69
N THR A 27 -6.71 -4.10 -2.75
CA THR A 27 -5.26 -3.99 -2.91
C THR A 27 -4.61 -5.35 -3.09
N SER A 28 -4.99 -6.33 -2.27
CA SER A 28 -4.51 -7.71 -2.37
C SER A 28 -4.89 -8.36 -3.71
N HIS A 29 -6.13 -8.16 -4.17
CA HIS A 29 -6.61 -8.67 -5.45
C HIS A 29 -5.78 -8.11 -6.61
N VAL A 30 -5.53 -6.79 -6.63
CA VAL A 30 -4.67 -6.16 -7.65
C VAL A 30 -3.23 -6.69 -7.58
N CYS A 31 -2.66 -6.85 -6.37
CA CYS A 31 -1.32 -7.44 -6.18
C CYS A 31 -1.23 -8.86 -6.74
N ASN A 32 -2.28 -9.66 -6.57
CA ASN A 32 -2.34 -11.02 -7.08
C ASN A 32 -2.36 -11.04 -8.61
N HIS A 33 -3.16 -10.17 -9.23
CA HIS A 33 -3.17 -10.02 -10.69
C HIS A 33 -1.82 -9.56 -11.26
N PHE A 34 -1.13 -8.64 -10.60
CA PHE A 34 0.24 -8.26 -11.00
C PHE A 34 1.23 -9.43 -10.88
N THR A 35 1.09 -10.26 -9.85
CA THR A 35 1.92 -11.46 -9.66
C THR A 35 1.67 -12.47 -10.77
N LEU A 36 0.40 -12.71 -11.11
CA LEU A 36 0.01 -13.63 -12.19
C LEU A 36 0.50 -13.12 -13.56
N LEU A 37 0.34 -11.83 -13.84
CA LEU A 37 0.87 -11.22 -15.06
C LEU A 37 2.40 -11.37 -15.16
N SER A 38 3.11 -11.19 -14.03
CA SER A 38 4.56 -11.37 -13.98
C SER A 38 4.99 -12.80 -14.30
N PHE A 39 4.22 -13.78 -13.82
CA PHE A 39 4.44 -15.20 -14.11
C PHE A 39 4.19 -15.51 -15.59
N ASP A 40 3.05 -15.10 -16.14
CA ASP A 40 2.72 -15.30 -17.56
C ASP A 40 3.79 -14.70 -18.49
N LEU A 41 4.34 -13.55 -18.09
CA LEU A 41 5.39 -12.88 -18.84
C LEU A 41 6.73 -13.62 -18.78
N GLN A 42 7.06 -14.26 -17.65
CA GLN A 42 8.29 -15.04 -17.50
C GLN A 42 8.29 -16.28 -18.40
N TYR A 43 7.15 -16.94 -18.56
CA TYR A 43 6.99 -18.16 -19.38
C TYR A 43 6.52 -17.87 -20.82
N LEU A 44 6.56 -16.61 -21.24
CA LEU A 44 6.12 -16.21 -22.57
C LEU A 44 7.03 -16.80 -23.65
N THR A 45 6.47 -17.68 -24.47
CA THR A 45 7.15 -18.33 -25.62
C THR A 45 6.64 -17.85 -26.97
N ASP A 46 5.36 -17.45 -27.05
CA ASP A 46 4.70 -17.04 -28.29
C ASP A 46 4.29 -15.55 -28.25
N GLY A 47 4.54 -14.84 -29.35
CA GLY A 47 4.16 -13.44 -29.52
C GLY A 47 2.64 -13.22 -29.63
N SER A 48 1.87 -14.26 -29.95
CA SER A 48 0.40 -14.19 -29.99
C SER A 48 -0.20 -13.84 -28.61
N LEU A 49 0.32 -14.45 -27.54
CA LEU A 49 -0.08 -14.24 -26.14
C LEU A 49 0.35 -12.88 -25.59
N LEU A 50 1.37 -12.26 -26.20
CA LEU A 50 1.89 -10.96 -25.77
C LEU A 50 0.82 -9.86 -25.88
N ARG A 51 -0.06 -9.94 -26.89
CA ARG A 51 -1.16 -8.97 -27.04
C ARG A 51 -2.09 -8.98 -25.83
N ASP A 52 -2.47 -10.17 -25.37
CA ASP A 52 -3.38 -10.33 -24.23
C ASP A 52 -2.72 -9.88 -22.93
N ILE A 53 -1.44 -10.18 -22.75
CA ILE A 53 -0.63 -9.70 -21.62
C ILE A 53 -0.59 -8.17 -21.59
N VAL A 54 -0.39 -7.52 -22.74
CA VAL A 54 -0.35 -6.05 -22.85
C VAL A 54 -1.68 -5.41 -22.49
N ILE A 55 -2.79 -5.99 -22.96
CA ILE A 55 -4.14 -5.51 -22.64
C ILE A 55 -4.39 -5.65 -21.12
N ARG A 56 -4.05 -6.81 -20.55
CA ARG A 56 -4.20 -7.07 -19.12
C ARG A 56 -3.32 -6.15 -18.28
N HIS A 57 -2.07 -5.91 -18.69
CA HIS A 57 -1.18 -4.97 -18.01
C HIS A 57 -1.76 -3.55 -17.98
N GLN A 58 -2.27 -3.06 -19.10
CA GLN A 58 -2.91 -1.74 -19.16
C GLN A 58 -4.15 -1.66 -18.28
N TYR A 59 -4.98 -2.70 -18.30
CA TYR A 59 -6.15 -2.79 -17.43
C TYR A 59 -5.75 -2.73 -15.94
N LEU A 60 -4.71 -3.46 -15.53
CA LEU A 60 -4.23 -3.45 -14.15
C LEU A 60 -3.61 -2.12 -13.74
N LEU A 61 -2.91 -1.43 -14.65
CA LEU A 61 -2.42 -0.08 -14.39
C LEU A 61 -3.57 0.90 -14.18
N LYS A 62 -4.62 0.80 -14.99
CA LYS A 62 -5.84 1.63 -14.87
C LYS A 62 -6.55 1.33 -13.55
N LEU A 63 -6.76 0.05 -13.22
CA LEU A 63 -7.39 -0.37 -11.97
C LEU A 63 -6.61 0.10 -10.73
N SER A 64 -5.27 0.11 -10.80
CA SER A 64 -4.42 0.62 -9.72
C SER A 64 -4.55 2.15 -9.56
N GLU A 65 -4.72 2.90 -10.65
CA GLU A 65 -5.00 4.34 -10.60
C GLU A 65 -6.37 4.61 -9.99
N ASP A 66 -7.40 3.86 -10.43
CA ASP A 66 -8.76 4.02 -9.89
C ASP A 66 -8.82 3.67 -8.39
N LEU A 67 -8.08 2.64 -7.95
CA LEU A 67 -7.96 2.29 -6.53
C LEU A 67 -7.27 3.42 -5.75
N GLU A 68 -6.19 3.99 -6.28
CA GLU A 68 -5.52 5.14 -5.67
C GLU A 68 -6.50 6.32 -5.50
N ASP A 69 -7.23 6.68 -6.55
CA ASP A 69 -8.18 7.81 -6.52
C ASP A 69 -9.31 7.59 -5.50
N ILE A 70 -9.87 6.37 -5.44
CA ILE A 70 -10.96 6.03 -4.51
C ILE A 70 -10.48 6.07 -3.05
N PHE A 71 -9.31 5.51 -2.78
CA PHE A 71 -8.83 5.33 -1.41
C PHE A 71 -7.94 6.47 -0.90
N THR A 72 -7.55 7.42 -1.75
CA THR A 72 -6.74 8.59 -1.34
C THR A 72 -7.36 9.34 -0.16
N ALA A 73 -8.66 9.66 -0.23
CA ALA A 73 -9.34 10.39 0.83
C ALA A 73 -9.55 9.56 2.11
N PRO A 74 -10.13 8.33 2.05
CA PRO A 74 -10.24 7.45 3.22
C PRO A 74 -8.91 7.20 3.93
N ASN A 75 -7.85 6.97 3.16
CA ASN A 75 -6.50 6.74 3.67
C ASN A 75 -5.96 7.95 4.43
N PHE A 76 -6.21 9.16 3.93
CA PHE A 76 -5.83 10.38 4.61
C PHE A 76 -6.58 10.56 5.93
N PHE A 77 -7.89 10.32 5.95
CA PHE A 77 -8.68 10.34 7.18
C PHE A 77 -8.19 9.32 8.20
N ASN A 78 -7.85 8.10 7.77
CA ASN A 78 -7.29 7.06 8.65
C ASN A 78 -6.00 7.54 9.33
N VAL A 79 -5.08 8.16 8.58
CA VAL A 79 -3.83 8.71 9.14
C VAL A 79 -4.10 9.84 10.13
N LEU A 80 -5.03 10.76 9.81
CA LEU A 80 -5.39 11.86 10.71
C LEU A 80 -6.01 11.33 12.02
N VAL A 81 -6.99 10.44 11.91
CA VAL A 81 -7.67 9.85 13.08
C VAL A 81 -6.67 9.07 13.93
N GLY A 82 -5.83 8.22 13.31
CA GLY A 82 -4.79 7.49 14.02
C GLY A 82 -3.80 8.41 14.74
N SER A 83 -3.44 9.56 14.16
CA SER A 83 -2.56 10.54 14.83
C SER A 83 -3.22 11.15 16.08
N LEU A 84 -4.51 11.50 16.00
CA LEU A 84 -5.27 12.04 17.12
C LEU A 84 -5.44 11.00 18.23
N GLU A 85 -5.70 9.75 17.86
CA GLU A 85 -5.78 8.63 18.81
C GLU A 85 -4.46 8.44 19.55
N ILE A 86 -3.32 8.41 18.85
CA ILE A 86 -1.99 8.31 19.47
C ILE A 86 -1.75 9.48 20.44
N CYS A 87 -2.09 10.71 20.06
CA CYS A 87 -1.95 11.88 20.93
C CYS A 87 -2.84 11.79 22.19
N ALA A 88 -4.11 11.41 22.03
CA ALA A 88 -5.04 11.25 23.16
C ALA A 88 -4.59 10.14 24.13
N LEU A 89 -4.03 9.05 23.60
CA LEU A 89 -3.46 7.97 24.40
C LEU A 89 -2.22 8.44 25.17
N GLY A 90 -1.32 9.21 24.52
CA GLY A 90 -0.15 9.79 25.19
C GLY A 90 -0.54 10.71 26.36
N PHE A 91 -1.60 11.50 26.20
CA PHE A 91 -2.15 12.33 27.28
C PHE A 91 -2.74 11.46 28.41
N THR A 92 -3.50 10.42 28.06
CA THR A 92 -4.09 9.49 29.02
C THR A 92 -3.03 8.74 29.84
N LEU A 93 -1.90 8.36 29.22
CA LEU A 93 -0.78 7.73 29.94
C LEU A 93 -0.07 8.69 30.91
N THR A 94 -0.02 9.99 30.57
CA THR A 94 0.68 11.00 31.39
C THR A 94 -0.17 11.48 32.56
N PHE A 95 -1.48 11.64 32.35
CA PHE A 95 -2.40 12.27 33.31
C PHE A 95 -3.45 11.31 33.89
N GLY A 96 -3.65 10.13 33.29
CA GLY A 96 -4.64 9.16 33.73
C GLY A 96 -4.11 8.30 34.87
N GLY A 97 -4.80 8.32 36.02
CA GLY A 97 -4.52 7.39 37.12
C GLY A 97 -4.58 5.94 36.63
N GLY A 98 -3.50 5.18 36.82
CA GLY A 98 -3.11 3.95 36.12
C GLY A 98 -4.03 2.72 36.17
N ILE A 99 -5.33 2.89 36.38
CA ILE A 99 -6.32 1.82 36.57
C ILE A 99 -6.66 1.09 35.25
N GLN A 100 -6.26 1.58 34.08
CA GLN A 100 -6.57 0.96 32.78
C GLN A 100 -5.42 0.92 31.75
N ILE A 101 -4.15 0.92 32.22
CA ILE A 101 -2.96 0.90 31.34
C ILE A 101 -3.01 -0.24 30.33
N LEU A 102 -3.43 -1.44 30.74
CA LEU A 102 -3.49 -2.61 29.85
C LEU A 102 -4.47 -2.41 28.67
N GLY A 103 -5.64 -1.81 28.92
CA GLY A 103 -6.63 -1.54 27.87
C GLY A 103 -6.15 -0.47 26.89
N VAL A 104 -5.51 0.58 27.40
CA VAL A 104 -4.88 1.64 26.60
C VAL A 104 -3.78 1.08 25.71
N MET A 105 -2.92 0.19 26.24
CA MET A 105 -1.84 -0.44 25.48
C MET A 105 -2.35 -1.40 24.40
N LEU A 106 -3.40 -2.18 24.68
CA LEU A 106 -4.03 -3.06 23.69
C LEU A 106 -4.67 -2.24 22.55
N PHE A 107 -5.37 -1.17 22.90
CA PHE A 107 -5.96 -0.26 21.90
C PHE A 107 -4.88 0.40 21.04
N LEU A 108 -3.81 0.93 21.65
CA LEU A 108 -2.67 1.49 20.91
C LEU A 108 -2.07 0.47 19.93
N THR A 109 -1.87 -0.76 20.38
CA THR A 109 -1.31 -1.83 19.55
C THR A 109 -2.21 -2.13 18.36
N SER A 110 -3.54 -2.12 18.54
CA SER A 110 -4.49 -2.34 17.44
C SER A 110 -4.43 -1.25 16.37
N VAL A 111 -4.39 0.03 16.77
CA VAL A 111 -4.32 1.17 15.83
C VAL A 111 -3.00 1.16 15.07
N LEU A 112 -1.89 0.91 15.77
CA LEU A 112 -0.58 0.78 15.14
C LEU A 112 -0.51 -0.40 14.16
N LEU A 113 -1.11 -1.54 14.52
CA LEU A 113 -1.17 -2.70 13.62
C LEU A 113 -2.00 -2.39 12.37
N GLN A 114 -3.13 -1.70 12.52
CA GLN A 114 -3.95 -1.26 11.39
C GLN A 114 -3.17 -0.34 10.43
N MET A 115 -2.49 0.68 10.97
CA MET A 115 -1.67 1.59 10.19
C MET A 115 -0.51 0.83 9.50
N TYR A 116 0.13 -0.09 10.20
CA TYR A 116 1.20 -0.93 9.66
C TYR A 116 0.71 -1.79 8.48
N MET A 117 -0.45 -2.44 8.61
CA MET A 117 -1.03 -3.26 7.56
C MET A 117 -1.34 -2.43 6.32
N MET A 118 -1.96 -1.26 6.49
CA MET A 118 -2.22 -0.32 5.40
C MET A 118 -0.94 0.04 4.63
N CYS A 119 0.16 0.31 5.35
CA CYS A 119 1.46 0.56 4.75
C CYS A 119 2.04 -0.64 4.01
N LEU A 120 1.96 -1.83 4.62
CA LEU A 120 2.45 -3.06 4.03
C LEU A 120 1.75 -3.40 2.71
N PHE A 121 0.43 -3.25 2.65
CA PHE A 121 -0.32 -3.50 1.42
C PHE A 121 0.00 -2.48 0.33
N GLY A 122 0.16 -1.20 0.70
CA GLY A 122 0.64 -0.15 -0.21
C GLY A 122 2.00 -0.47 -0.82
N GLU A 123 2.97 -0.83 0.02
CA GLU A 123 4.32 -1.18 -0.44
C GLU A 123 4.34 -2.48 -1.25
N THR A 124 3.51 -3.47 -0.89
CA THR A 124 3.39 -4.72 -1.64
C THR A 124 2.87 -4.47 -3.04
N LEU A 125 1.84 -3.63 -3.20
CA LEU A 125 1.32 -3.26 -4.52
C LEU A 125 2.40 -2.61 -5.39
N MET A 126 3.13 -1.65 -4.83
CA MET A 126 4.24 -0.99 -5.50
C MET A 126 5.30 -2.01 -5.95
N ARG A 127 5.74 -2.90 -5.06
CA ARG A 127 6.75 -3.92 -5.35
C ARG A 127 6.27 -4.92 -6.42
N LYS A 128 5.02 -5.36 -6.35
CA LYS A 128 4.44 -6.29 -7.33
C LYS A 128 4.26 -5.63 -8.70
N SER A 129 3.85 -4.37 -8.76
CA SER A 129 3.75 -3.63 -10.03
C SER A 129 5.12 -3.46 -10.70
N ALA A 130 6.17 -3.11 -9.95
CA ALA A 130 7.53 -2.97 -10.46
C ALA A 130 8.13 -4.32 -10.89
N SER A 131 7.77 -5.41 -10.21
CA SER A 131 8.21 -6.77 -10.56
C SER A 131 7.80 -7.18 -11.98
N VAL A 132 6.72 -6.63 -12.54
CA VAL A 132 6.31 -6.91 -13.92
C VAL A 132 7.40 -6.50 -14.90
N GLY A 133 7.98 -5.31 -14.74
CA GLY A 133 9.08 -4.84 -15.59
C GLY A 133 10.34 -5.70 -15.45
N LYS A 134 10.62 -6.18 -14.24
CA LYS A 134 11.74 -7.09 -13.99
C LYS A 134 11.54 -8.43 -14.69
N MET A 135 10.35 -9.04 -14.59
CA MET A 135 10.06 -10.31 -15.27
C MET A 135 9.99 -10.15 -16.79
N ALA A 136 9.51 -9.01 -17.28
CA ALA A 136 9.55 -8.64 -18.69
C ALA A 136 10.98 -8.65 -19.25
N TYR A 137 11.95 -8.20 -18.45
CA TYR A 137 13.35 -8.20 -18.84
C TYR A 137 13.95 -9.63 -18.92
N PHE A 138 13.55 -10.51 -18.00
CA PHE A 138 14.06 -11.89 -17.93
C PHE A 138 13.38 -12.88 -18.87
N CYS A 139 12.29 -12.51 -19.54
CA CYS A 139 11.66 -13.38 -20.52
C CYS A 139 12.57 -13.60 -21.75
N ASN A 140 12.32 -14.63 -22.56
CA ASN A 140 13.11 -14.94 -23.76
C ASN A 140 12.83 -13.97 -24.93
N TRP A 141 12.65 -12.67 -24.68
CA TRP A 141 12.33 -11.67 -25.69
C TRP A 141 13.38 -11.57 -26.81
N HIS A 142 14.62 -11.97 -26.55
CA HIS A 142 15.70 -11.98 -27.53
C HIS A 142 15.43 -12.91 -28.74
N THR A 143 14.69 -14.00 -28.55
CA THR A 143 14.35 -14.95 -29.61
C THR A 143 13.07 -14.58 -30.36
N MET A 144 12.32 -13.60 -29.87
CA MET A 144 11.05 -13.16 -30.46
C MET A 144 11.22 -12.23 -31.67
N ASP A 145 10.11 -12.00 -32.38
CA ASP A 145 10.04 -11.11 -33.52
C ASP A 145 10.25 -9.62 -33.12
N LYS A 146 10.55 -8.79 -34.12
CA LYS A 146 10.90 -7.37 -33.91
C LYS A 146 9.73 -6.56 -33.32
N SER A 147 8.48 -6.94 -33.56
CA SER A 147 7.30 -6.30 -32.99
C SER A 147 7.18 -6.63 -31.51
N SER A 148 7.28 -7.91 -31.15
CA SER A 148 7.23 -8.36 -29.74
C SER A 148 8.34 -7.74 -28.90
N LYS A 149 9.56 -7.64 -29.43
CA LYS A 149 10.69 -6.97 -28.76
C LYS A 149 10.39 -5.51 -28.38
N LYS A 150 9.81 -4.74 -29.30
CA LYS A 150 9.42 -3.34 -29.04
C LYS A 150 8.34 -3.25 -27.97
N THR A 151 7.37 -4.14 -28.01
CA THR A 151 6.27 -4.20 -27.04
C THR A 151 6.77 -4.53 -25.65
N ILE A 152 7.67 -5.52 -25.51
CA ILE A 152 8.27 -5.89 -24.22
C ILE A 152 9.11 -4.74 -23.66
N LEU A 153 9.90 -4.06 -24.51
CA LEU A 153 10.64 -2.87 -24.11
C LEU A 153 9.71 -1.76 -23.59
N LEU A 154 8.53 -1.60 -24.20
CA LEU A 154 7.51 -0.65 -23.76
C LEU A 154 6.94 -1.05 -22.39
N ILE A 155 6.66 -2.34 -22.15
CA ILE A 155 6.23 -2.84 -20.84
C ILE A 155 7.29 -2.55 -19.77
N ILE A 156 8.57 -2.82 -20.03
CA ILE A 156 9.68 -2.54 -19.12
C ILE A 156 9.72 -1.03 -18.80
N THR A 157 9.69 -0.20 -19.83
CA THR A 157 9.75 1.27 -19.68
C THR A 157 8.55 1.80 -18.88
N ARG A 158 7.36 1.26 -19.10
CA ARG A 158 6.14 1.66 -18.37
C ARG A 158 6.12 1.14 -16.94
N SER A 159 6.64 -0.06 -16.70
CA SER A 159 6.72 -0.66 -15.35
C SER A 159 7.81 -0.01 -14.48
N ASN A 160 8.81 0.64 -15.09
CA ASN A 160 9.81 1.44 -14.38
C ASN A 160 9.23 2.74 -13.80
N LYS A 161 8.06 3.20 -14.25
CA LYS A 161 7.27 4.18 -13.49
C LYS A 161 6.53 3.43 -12.40
N GLU A 162 7.16 3.35 -11.22
CA GLU A 162 6.55 2.77 -10.02
C GLU A 162 5.14 3.36 -9.80
N LYS A 163 4.17 2.47 -9.58
CA LYS A 163 2.82 2.86 -9.16
C LYS A 163 2.81 2.94 -7.65
N TYR A 164 2.51 4.11 -7.12
CA TYR A 164 2.47 4.38 -5.69
C TYR A 164 1.03 4.49 -5.25
N LEU A 165 0.67 3.91 -4.10
CA LEU A 165 -0.54 4.33 -3.41
C LEU A 165 -0.15 5.51 -2.53
N THR A 166 -0.69 6.69 -2.85
CA THR A 166 -0.32 7.92 -2.16
C THR A 166 -1.46 8.36 -1.24
N ALA A 167 -1.18 8.55 0.06
CA ALA A 167 -2.08 9.32 0.92
C ALA A 167 -1.86 10.81 0.61
N TYR A 168 -2.68 11.36 -0.29
CA TYR A 168 -2.71 12.78 -0.64
C TYR A 168 -1.33 13.39 -0.95
N LYS A 169 -0.44 12.67 -1.63
CA LYS A 169 0.90 13.17 -2.03
C LYS A 169 1.82 13.68 -0.90
N PHE A 170 1.52 13.44 0.38
CA PHE A 170 2.36 13.92 1.49
C PHE A 170 3.49 12.97 1.87
N SER A 171 3.36 11.67 1.60
CA SER A 171 4.47 10.73 1.63
C SER A 171 4.09 9.44 0.91
N ILE A 172 5.05 8.80 0.25
CA ILE A 172 4.87 7.40 -0.19
C ILE A 172 4.60 6.60 1.07
N ILE A 173 3.46 5.90 1.13
CA ILE A 173 3.17 4.98 2.22
C ILE A 173 4.15 3.80 2.07
N SER A 174 5.37 3.96 2.55
CA SER A 174 6.43 2.96 2.55
C SER A 174 7.23 3.09 3.82
N TYR A 175 7.71 1.93 4.31
CA TYR A 175 8.63 1.78 5.43
C TYR A 175 9.84 2.72 5.36
N LYS A 176 10.19 3.20 4.16
CA LYS A 176 11.23 4.22 3.91
C LYS A 176 10.99 5.56 4.63
N CYS A 177 9.75 5.95 4.91
CA CYS A 177 9.49 7.17 5.69
C CYS A 177 9.80 6.97 7.18
N PHE A 178 9.58 5.76 7.70
CA PHE A 178 9.86 5.40 9.09
C PHE A 178 11.36 5.11 9.33
N THR A 179 12.07 4.54 8.35
CA THR A 179 13.53 4.30 8.47
C THR A 179 14.36 5.54 8.18
N LYS A 180 13.88 6.48 7.35
CA LYS A 180 14.56 7.77 7.18
C LYS A 180 14.62 8.54 8.49
N SER A 181 13.54 8.63 9.27
CA SER A 181 13.57 9.34 10.56
C SER A 181 14.54 8.70 11.55
N SER A 182 14.60 7.37 11.64
CA SER A 182 15.61 6.68 12.48
C SER A 182 17.05 6.90 12.01
N GLN A 183 17.31 6.98 10.70
CA GLN A 183 18.65 7.27 10.17
C GLN A 183 19.08 8.73 10.38
N TYR A 184 18.15 9.69 10.33
CA TYR A 184 18.46 11.09 10.63
C TYR A 184 18.83 11.30 12.10
N SER A 185 18.18 10.59 13.04
CA SER A 185 18.55 10.64 14.45
C SER A 185 19.92 10.04 14.73
N PHE A 186 20.26 8.90 14.11
CA PHE A 186 21.57 8.26 14.28
C PHE A 186 22.72 9.08 13.67
N LYS A 187 22.48 9.82 12.58
CA LYS A 187 23.50 10.68 11.95
C LYS A 187 23.76 11.99 12.69
N ARG A 188 22.90 12.38 13.65
CA ARG A 188 23.08 13.61 14.43
C ARG A 188 23.96 13.41 15.66
N GLU A 189 24.11 12.18 16.17
CA GLU A 189 25.00 11.87 17.30
C GLU A 189 26.48 11.69 16.89
N ASP A 190 26.77 11.26 15.65
CA ASP A 190 28.16 11.09 15.15
C ASP A 190 28.79 12.39 14.59
N GLY A 191 28.06 13.51 14.60
CA GLY A 191 28.45 14.78 13.97
C GLY A 191 28.83 15.90 14.93
N GLU A 192 28.81 15.66 16.25
CA GLU A 192 29.29 16.60 17.28
C GLU A 192 30.59 16.05 17.91
N ILE A 193 31.67 16.07 17.12
CA ILE A 193 33.05 16.17 17.63
C ILE A 193 33.61 17.49 17.12
#